data_AF-A0A821PZI4-F1
#
_entry.id   AF-A0A821PZI4-F1
#
_cell.length_a   1.000
_cell.length_b   1.000
_cell.length_c   1.000
_cell.angle_alpha   90.00
_cell.angle_beta   90.00
_cell.angle_gamma   90.00
#
_symmetry.space_group_name_H-M   'P 1'
#
loop_
_entity.id
_entity.type
_entity.pdbx_description
1 polymer ?
#
loop_
_entity_poly.entity_id
_entity_poly.type
_entity_poly.pdbx_seq_one_letter_code
_entity_poly.pdbx_strand_id
1 'polypeptide(L)'
;MIYYGSHTNIPYERSFFQPEGDEIIIMQQHCGGENVIVYKGSLKPNKTFQFESQRHAEYPFALTFYVNGLIDNRLSICCEYRYKHNVRIGGKRGLFGIINVLKSKA
;
A
#
# COMPACT_ATOMS: atom_id res chain seq x y z
N MET A 1 -4.91 3.30 -5.84
CA MET A 1 -3.45 3.43 -5.68
C MET A 1 -2.74 2.77 -6.85
N ILE A 2 -1.46 3.08 -7.07
CA ILE A 2 -0.60 2.44 -8.08
C ILE A 2 0.59 1.78 -7.38
N TYR A 3 1.00 0.61 -7.85
CA TYR A 3 2.23 -0.07 -7.46
C TYR A 3 3.28 0.10 -8.56
N TYR A 4 4.49 0.56 -8.22
CA TYR A 4 5.58 0.84 -9.16
C TYR A 4 6.58 -0.32 -9.31
N GLY A 5 6.49 -1.35 -8.47
CA GLY A 5 7.41 -2.51 -8.51
C GLY A 5 8.61 -2.37 -7.59
N SER A 6 9.06 -3.47 -7.00
CA SER A 6 10.26 -3.53 -6.16
C SER A 6 11.54 -3.23 -6.95
N HIS A 7 12.46 -2.47 -6.33
CA HIS A 7 13.78 -2.14 -6.88
C HIS A 7 14.76 -3.33 -6.88
N THR A 8 14.46 -4.42 -6.17
CA THR A 8 15.24 -5.67 -6.26
C THR A 8 14.83 -6.44 -7.52
N ASN A 9 15.30 -5.95 -8.66
CA ASN A 9 15.19 -6.63 -9.95
C ASN A 9 16.44 -7.49 -10.16
N ILE A 10 16.40 -8.74 -9.72
CA ILE A 10 17.26 -9.78 -10.31
C ILE A 10 16.41 -10.43 -11.41
N PRO A 11 16.65 -10.13 -12.70
CA PRO A 11 15.74 -10.50 -13.80
C PRO A 11 15.52 -12.01 -13.93
N TYR A 12 16.55 -12.77 -13.61
CA TYR A 12 16.53 -14.24 -13.66
C TYR A 12 15.62 -14.84 -12.59
N GLU A 13 15.70 -14.34 -11.34
CA GLU A 13 14.91 -14.89 -10.24
C GLU A 13 13.44 -14.52 -10.34
N ARG A 14 13.11 -13.27 -10.73
CA ARG A 14 11.70 -12.84 -10.77
C ARG A 14 10.87 -13.62 -11.80
N SER A 15 11.46 -13.89 -12.96
CA SER A 15 10.79 -14.60 -14.05
C SER A 15 10.52 -16.08 -13.71
N PHE A 16 11.39 -16.67 -12.87
CA PHE A 16 11.33 -18.08 -12.51
C PHE A 16 10.56 -18.34 -11.21
N PHE A 17 10.69 -17.46 -10.21
CA PHE A 17 10.10 -17.62 -8.88
C PHE A 17 8.79 -16.86 -8.68
N GLN A 18 8.51 -15.80 -9.45
CA GLN A 18 7.34 -14.92 -9.25
C GLN A 18 6.66 -14.52 -10.58
N PRO A 19 6.11 -15.48 -11.35
CA PRO A 19 5.44 -15.19 -12.63
C PRO A 19 4.14 -14.35 -12.47
N GLU A 20 3.49 -14.47 -11.31
CA GLU A 20 2.22 -13.82 -10.96
C GLU A 20 2.39 -12.32 -10.60
N GLY A 21 3.58 -11.92 -10.13
CA GLY A 21 3.85 -10.57 -9.59
C GLY A 21 4.30 -10.60 -8.13
N ASP A 22 4.40 -9.43 -7.51
CA ASP A 22 4.76 -9.29 -6.09
C ASP A 22 3.51 -9.45 -5.21
N GLU A 23 3.60 -10.19 -4.11
CA GLU A 23 2.53 -10.27 -3.11
C GLU A 23 2.48 -8.96 -2.33
N ILE A 24 1.33 -8.29 -2.39
CA ILE A 24 1.06 -7.06 -1.67
C ILE A 24 0.03 -7.35 -0.58
N ILE A 25 0.40 -7.04 0.66
CA ILE A 25 -0.51 -7.06 1.81
C ILE A 25 -0.53 -5.66 2.42
N ILE A 26 -1.72 -5.11 2.62
CA ILE A 26 -1.91 -3.84 3.33
C ILE A 26 -2.71 -4.13 4.58
N MET A 27 -2.09 -3.81 5.71
CA MET A 27 -2.70 -3.92 7.02
C MET A 27 -3.10 -2.54 7.52
N GLN A 28 -4.23 -2.45 8.21
CA GLN A 28 -4.72 -1.24 8.85
C GLN A 28 -4.80 -1.42 10.37
N GLN A 29 -4.16 -0.54 11.12
CA GLN A 29 -4.41 -0.34 12.53
C GLN A 29 -5.46 0.74 12.68
N HIS A 30 -6.67 0.39 13.14
CA HIS A 30 -7.81 1.30 13.12
C HIS A 30 -8.10 1.98 14.49
N CYS A 31 -7.72 1.38 15.63
CA CYS A 31 -7.93 1.96 16.96
C CYS A 31 -6.89 1.53 18.02
N GLY A 32 -5.59 1.51 17.69
CA GLY A 32 -4.53 1.13 18.63
C GLY A 32 -4.48 -0.35 19.03
N GLY A 33 -5.47 -1.14 18.62
CA GLY A 33 -5.54 -2.60 18.77
C GLY A 33 -4.88 -3.34 17.60
N GLU A 34 -5.46 -4.50 17.25
CA GLU A 34 -4.97 -5.39 16.21
C GLU A 34 -5.01 -4.77 14.80
N ASN A 35 -4.16 -5.31 13.93
CA ASN A 35 -4.11 -4.95 12.52
C ASN A 35 -5.09 -5.80 11.72
N VAL A 36 -5.94 -5.17 10.92
CA VAL A 36 -6.82 -5.85 9.95
C VAL A 36 -6.23 -5.80 8.55
N ILE A 37 -6.35 -6.87 7.77
CA ILE A 37 -5.92 -6.86 6.37
C ILE A 37 -7.00 -6.17 5.55
N VAL A 38 -6.68 -5.02 4.96
CA VAL A 38 -7.58 -4.27 4.07
C VAL A 38 -7.34 -4.57 2.60
N TYR A 39 -6.17 -5.12 2.26
CA TYR A 39 -5.85 -5.57 0.92
C TYR A 39 -4.89 -6.75 0.98
N LYS A 40 -5.14 -7.77 0.15
CA LYS A 40 -4.21 -8.86 -0.14
C LYS A 40 -4.34 -9.25 -1.61
N GLY A 41 -3.25 -9.23 -2.36
CA GLY A 41 -3.26 -9.62 -3.77
C GLY A 41 -1.87 -9.62 -4.39
N SER A 42 -1.74 -10.28 -5.55
CA SER A 42 -0.51 -10.24 -6.34
C SER A 42 -0.59 -9.13 -7.39
N LEU A 43 0.44 -8.28 -7.46
CA LEU A 43 0.49 -7.15 -8.40
C LEU A 43 1.79 -7.13 -9.19
N LYS A 44 1.64 -6.93 -10.51
CA LYS A 44 2.77 -6.60 -11.39
C LYS A 44 3.12 -5.10 -11.28
N PRO A 45 4.37 -4.70 -11.58
CA PRO A 45 4.75 -3.30 -11.63
C PRO A 45 3.82 -2.47 -12.55
N ASN A 46 3.59 -1.23 -12.16
CA ASN A 46 2.70 -0.24 -12.81
C ASN A 46 1.22 -0.64 -12.84
N LYS A 47 0.76 -1.53 -11.96
CA LYS A 47 -0.67 -1.86 -11.82
C LYS A 47 -1.35 -1.01 -10.76
N THR A 48 -2.60 -0.65 -11.06
CA THR A 48 -3.47 0.09 -10.15
C THR A 48 -4.36 -0.87 -9.38
N PHE A 49 -4.61 -0.56 -8.12
CA PHE A 49 -5.48 -1.33 -7.24
C PHE A 49 -6.23 -0.41 -6.28
N GLN A 50 -7.28 -0.92 -5.66
CA GLN A 50 -8.09 -0.21 -4.67
C GLN A 50 -8.40 -1.10 -3.49
N PHE A 51 -8.64 -0.47 -2.34
CA PHE A 51 -9.13 -1.12 -1.13
C PHE A 51 -9.94 -0.13 -0.32
N GLU A 52 -10.79 -0.65 0.55
CA GLU A 52 -11.59 0.16 1.46
C GLU A 52 -10.89 0.25 2.81
N SER A 53 -10.69 1.48 3.28
CA SER A 53 -10.10 1.72 4.59
C SER A 53 -11.17 1.61 5.66
N GLN A 54 -10.99 0.71 6.62
CA GLN A 54 -11.89 0.53 7.76
C GLN A 54 -11.52 1.52 8.87
N ARG A 55 -12.18 2.67 8.90
CA ARG A 55 -11.86 3.77 9.83
C ARG A 55 -12.90 3.87 10.93
N HIS A 56 -12.46 4.14 12.15
CA HIS A 56 -13.33 4.58 13.23
C HIS A 56 -13.31 6.11 13.31
N ALA A 57 -14.49 6.72 13.48
CA ALA A 57 -14.58 8.15 13.71
C ALA A 57 -13.76 8.52 14.95
N GLU A 58 -13.03 9.63 14.88
CA GLU A 58 -12.22 10.20 15.98
C GLU A 58 -10.97 9.40 16.41
N TYR A 59 -10.69 8.25 15.79
CA TYR A 59 -9.47 7.48 16.05
C TYR A 59 -8.42 7.65 14.95
N PRO A 60 -7.13 7.79 15.30
CA PRO A 60 -6.06 7.78 14.30
C PRO A 60 -5.92 6.37 13.72
N PHE A 61 -5.74 6.29 12.40
CA PHE A 61 -5.39 5.04 11.74
C PHE A 61 -3.96 5.05 11.20
N ALA A 62 -3.42 3.85 10.99
CA ALA A 62 -2.20 3.64 10.23
C ALA A 62 -2.36 2.47 9.25
N LEU A 63 -1.74 2.58 8.08
CA LEU A 63 -1.60 1.53 7.09
C LEU A 63 -0.14 1.08 7.03
N THR A 64 0.08 -0.23 7.04
CA THR A 64 1.40 -0.84 6.84
C THR A 64 1.38 -1.63 5.55
N PHE A 65 2.31 -1.32 4.65
CA PHE A 65 2.45 -1.96 3.34
C PHE A 65 3.51 -3.04 3.41
N TYR A 66 3.15 -4.24 2.98
CA TYR A 66 4.05 -5.37 2.84
C TYR A 66 4.19 -5.74 1.36
N VAL A 67 5.42 -6.02 0.94
CA VAL A 67 5.76 -6.52 -0.39
C VAL A 67 6.55 -7.81 -0.21
N ASN A 68 6.04 -8.94 -0.71
CA ASN A 68 6.65 -10.27 -0.56
C ASN A 68 7.02 -10.59 0.91
N GLY A 69 6.14 -10.23 1.84
CA GLY A 69 6.34 -10.43 3.29
C GLY A 69 7.23 -9.40 3.99
N LEU A 70 7.88 -8.48 3.28
CA LEU A 70 8.72 -7.42 3.85
C LEU A 70 7.95 -6.11 4.02
N ILE A 71 8.15 -5.42 5.14
CA ILE A 71 7.57 -4.09 5.36
C ILE A 71 8.26 -3.08 4.42
N ASP A 72 7.49 -2.44 3.55
CA ASP A 72 7.95 -1.35 2.69
C ASP A 72 7.75 0.01 3.34
N ASN A 73 6.51 0.31 3.77
CA ASN A 73 6.17 1.63 4.27
C ASN A 73 5.05 1.61 5.31
N ARG A 74 4.94 2.71 6.07
CA ARG A 74 3.84 2.96 7.00
C ARG A 74 3.25 4.35 6.77
N LEU A 75 1.95 4.40 6.51
CA LEU A 75 1.18 5.60 6.27
C LEU A 75 0.24 5.86 7.46
N SER A 76 0.41 6.95 8.19
CA SER A 76 -0.46 7.33 9.31
C SER A 76 -1.27 8.61 9.03
N ILE A 77 -2.38 8.78 9.75
CA ILE A 77 -3.36 9.87 9.59
C ILE A 77 -2.74 11.29 9.64
N CYS A 78 -1.65 11.49 10.40
CA CYS A 78 -0.96 12.78 10.47
C CYS A 78 -0.37 13.25 9.12
N CYS A 79 -0.33 12.34 8.14
CA CYS A 79 0.18 12.61 6.80
C CYS A 79 -0.91 12.56 5.72
N GLU A 80 -2.18 12.25 6.04
CA GLU A 80 -3.26 12.15 5.03
C GLU A 80 -3.44 13.46 4.25
N TYR A 81 -3.32 14.60 4.93
CA TYR A 81 -3.36 15.94 4.33
C TYR A 81 -2.10 16.30 3.51
N ARG A 82 -0.97 15.59 3.72
CA ARG A 82 0.29 15.83 2.99
C ARG A 82 0.36 15.06 1.68
N TYR A 83 -0.38 13.96 1.54
CA TYR A 83 -0.38 13.16 0.32
C TYR A 83 -1.39 13.71 -0.68
N LYS A 84 -0.92 14.65 -1.51
CA LYS A 84 -1.64 15.09 -2.71
C LYS A 84 -1.78 13.93 -3.70
N HIS A 85 -2.76 14.03 -4.61
CA HIS A 85 -2.84 13.17 -5.80
C HIS A 85 -1.47 13.06 -6.49
N ASN A 86 -1.12 11.84 -6.88
CA ASN A 86 0.13 11.48 -7.58
C ASN A 86 1.43 11.57 -6.75
N VAL A 87 1.35 11.60 -5.42
CA VAL A 87 2.55 11.49 -4.56
C VAL A 87 2.91 10.03 -4.31
N ARG A 88 4.20 9.71 -4.45
CA ARG A 88 4.78 8.42 -4.04
C ARG A 88 4.94 8.35 -2.52
N ILE A 89 4.42 7.30 -1.91
CA ILE A 89 4.56 7.02 -0.49
C ILE A 89 6.02 6.63 -0.24
N GLY A 90 6.71 7.30 0.68
CA GLY A 90 8.14 7.09 0.92
C GLY A 90 9.09 7.86 -0.01
N GLY A 91 8.59 8.85 -0.77
CA GLY A 91 9.42 9.73 -1.59
C GLY A 91 9.76 9.17 -2.97
N LYS A 92 10.85 9.63 -3.59
CA LYS A 92 11.19 9.34 -5.02
C LYS A 92 11.26 7.83 -5.33
N ARG A 93 11.72 7.02 -4.36
CA ARG A 93 11.88 5.56 -4.49
C ARG A 93 10.70 4.76 -3.94
N GLY A 94 9.63 5.42 -3.53
CA GLY A 94 8.42 4.78 -3.02
C GLY A 94 7.84 3.77 -4.00
N LEU A 95 7.44 2.60 -3.48
CA LEU A 95 6.85 1.53 -4.29
C LEU A 95 5.37 1.77 -4.58
N PHE A 96 4.71 2.60 -3.77
CA PHE A 96 3.28 2.88 -3.89
C PHE A 96 3.01 4.35 -4.17
N GLY A 97 1.95 4.63 -4.94
CA GLY A 97 1.45 5.97 -5.21
C GLY A 97 -0.05 6.11 -4.93
N ILE A 98 -0.45 7.25 -4.38
CA ILE A 98 -1.86 7.58 -4.18
C ILE A 98 -2.39 8.23 -5.45
N ILE A 99 -3.32 7.55 -6.12
CA ILE A 99 -3.99 8.07 -7.33
C ILE A 99 -5.19 8.93 -6.92
N ASN A 100 -6.06 8.39 -6.06
CA ASN A 100 -7.27 9.05 -5.62
C ASN A 100 -7.69 8.50 -4.24
N VAL A 101 -8.41 9.31 -3.47
CA VAL A 101 -9.07 8.91 -2.22
C VAL A 101 -10.55 9.28 -2.37
N LEU A 102 -11.39 8.25 -2.45
CA LEU A 102 -12.84 8.44 -2.49
C LEU A 102 -13.35 8.59 -1.06
N LYS A 103 -14.25 9.56 -0.82
CA LYS A 103 -14.98 9.62 0.44
C LYS A 103 -15.98 8.46 0.48
N SER A 104 -16.11 7.80 1.63
CA SER A 104 -17.26 6.94 1.90
C SER A 104 -18.54 7.78 1.76
N LYS A 105 -19.60 7.21 1.17
CA LYS A 105 -20.93 7.84 1.23
C LYS A 105 -21.34 7.88 2.71
N ALA A 106 -21.65 9.07 3.20
CA ALA A 106 -22.27 9.26 4.51
C ALA A 106 -23.67 8.62 4.54
#